data_AF-A0A162IDB0-F1
#
_entry.id   AF-A0A162IDB0-F1
#
_cell.length_a   1.000
_cell.length_b   1.000
_cell.length_c   1.000
_cell.angle_alpha   90.00
_cell.angle_beta   90.00
_cell.angle_gamma   90.00
#
_symmetry.space_group_name_H-M   'P 1'
#
loop_
_entity.id
_entity.type
_entity.pdbx_description
1 polymer ?
#
loop_
_entity_poly.entity_id
_entity_poly.type
_entity_poly.pdbx_seq_one_letter_code
_entity_poly.pdbx_strand_id
1 'polypeptide(L)'
;MKSVGITGGYVQGGGHSPLGALHGMGADQVLSIQAVSADGRFLTASPTENADLFWAIRGGGGSTFAVVTSMVIKAFPDVTTSVATFEWGVTENNISTDTYWSGITSYFGRFAEFTDNGLSAQFNIYPQGTLPQMALLDGKPLISVSPFFGVDKTLEELKAATQPWLDEMMALGIKVKTSWQQFPSFYPAFYSELAHTSTGVMPYNMTYGSRLLSRRALNRSQGLNATMAAFRTLVDEGHMFNGFQLSPTLEKGSPIGSDGNAVLPAWRDALSHTIIFALWPENFTAEEQMAFRHAFATGESGLRLLRDVTPESGSYMSESDRLEPNFQQAFFGSNYPRLLEIKRKYDPLDVFYAVNAVGSERWAVKSLDGLPTENGPLCRVQADSGKG
;
A
#
# COMPACT_ATOMS: atom_id res chain seq x y z
N MET A 1 1.76 -1.92 13.72
CA MET A 1 1.96 -0.55 13.18
C MET A 1 1.83 0.54 14.25
N LYS A 2 2.38 0.38 15.47
CA LYS A 2 2.29 1.41 16.53
C LYS A 2 3.41 2.47 16.47
N SER A 3 4.46 2.21 15.70
CA SER A 3 5.71 3.00 15.66
C SER A 3 5.89 3.83 14.40
N VAL A 4 4.96 3.78 13.44
CA VAL A 4 5.08 4.53 12.18
C VAL A 4 5.04 6.03 12.49
N GLY A 5 6.09 6.76 12.07
CA GLY A 5 6.16 8.21 12.24
C GLY A 5 5.20 8.93 11.30
N ILE A 6 4.08 9.43 11.84
CA ILE A 6 3.00 10.06 11.06
C ILE A 6 3.49 11.21 10.17
N THR A 7 4.36 12.09 10.67
CA THR A 7 4.88 13.26 9.92
C THR A 7 6.07 12.92 9.01
N GLY A 8 6.56 11.69 9.05
CA GLY A 8 7.67 11.22 8.24
C GLY A 8 7.20 10.71 6.87
N GLY A 9 7.85 9.63 6.40
CA GLY A 9 7.55 9.00 5.11
C GLY A 9 6.08 8.59 4.92
N TYR A 10 5.32 8.37 6.01
CA TYR A 10 3.89 8.05 5.94
C TYR A 10 3.08 9.14 5.24
N VAL A 11 2.96 10.33 5.84
CA VAL A 11 2.26 11.46 5.18
C VAL A 11 2.99 11.89 3.92
N GLN A 12 4.33 11.87 3.92
CA GLN A 12 5.10 12.40 2.79
C GLN A 12 4.98 11.54 1.52
N GLY A 13 4.78 10.23 1.65
CA GLY A 13 4.50 9.33 0.53
C GLY A 13 3.01 9.19 0.18
N GLY A 14 2.12 9.70 1.03
CA GLY A 14 0.66 9.65 0.85
C GLY A 14 -0.07 9.29 2.14
N GLY A 15 0.19 8.09 2.66
CA GLY A 15 -0.37 7.59 3.91
C GLY A 15 -1.81 7.09 3.77
N HIS A 16 -1.98 5.78 3.61
CA HIS A 16 -3.30 5.14 3.63
C HIS A 16 -3.74 4.81 5.07
N SER A 17 -5.05 4.62 5.27
CA SER A 17 -5.66 4.40 6.58
C SER A 17 -7.04 3.74 6.43
N PRO A 18 -7.56 3.02 7.45
CA PRO A 18 -8.96 2.65 7.52
C PRO A 18 -9.92 3.85 7.36
N LEU A 19 -9.46 5.05 7.70
CA LEU A 19 -10.20 6.30 7.54
C LEU A 19 -10.19 6.84 6.10
N GLY A 20 -9.46 6.21 5.17
CA GLY A 20 -9.31 6.70 3.81
C GLY A 20 -10.63 6.79 3.05
N ALA A 21 -11.57 5.89 3.33
CA ALA A 21 -12.90 5.91 2.75
C ALA A 21 -13.80 7.05 3.28
N LEU A 22 -13.40 7.76 4.34
CA LEU A 22 -14.12 8.89 4.93
C LEU A 22 -13.39 10.23 4.72
N HIS A 23 -12.06 10.21 4.83
CA HIS A 23 -11.25 11.43 4.91
C HIS A 23 -10.12 11.48 3.88
N GLY A 24 -9.98 10.50 2.98
CA GLY A 24 -8.89 10.49 2.00
C GLY A 24 -7.52 10.13 2.59
N MET A 25 -6.44 10.50 1.90
CA MET A 25 -5.07 10.16 2.27
C MET A 25 -4.57 10.99 3.46
N GLY A 26 -3.56 10.50 4.18
CA GLY A 26 -2.86 11.26 5.24
C GLY A 26 -2.29 12.59 4.72
N ALA A 27 -1.76 12.59 3.51
CA ALA A 27 -1.28 13.78 2.79
C ALA A 27 -2.39 14.81 2.48
N ASP A 28 -3.66 14.40 2.45
CA ASP A 28 -4.80 15.31 2.26
C ASP A 28 -5.12 16.11 3.55
N GLN A 29 -4.58 15.68 4.69
CA GLN A 29 -4.87 16.25 6.01
C GLN A 29 -3.93 17.38 6.43
N VAL A 30 -2.84 17.59 5.71
CA VAL A 30 -1.81 18.57 6.10
C VAL A 30 -2.25 20.00 5.78
N LEU A 31 -2.13 20.88 6.77
CA LEU A 31 -2.50 22.30 6.71
C LEU A 31 -1.28 23.22 6.55
N SER A 32 -0.17 22.88 7.20
CA SER A 32 1.11 23.58 7.04
C SER A 32 2.28 22.69 7.45
N ILE A 33 3.47 23.00 6.94
CA ILE A 33 4.71 22.25 7.19
C ILE A 33 5.78 23.24 7.62
N GLN A 34 6.57 22.86 8.63
CA GLN A 34 7.87 23.48 8.90
C GLN A 34 8.95 22.54 8.39
N ALA A 35 9.94 23.09 7.69
CA ALA A 35 11.02 22.30 7.10
C ALA A 35 12.35 23.08 7.06
N VAL A 36 13.45 22.35 6.92
CA VAL A 36 14.78 22.90 6.67
C VAL A 36 15.24 22.47 5.28
N SER A 37 15.51 23.44 4.38
CA SER A 37 16.00 23.16 3.02
C SER A 37 17.47 22.73 3.02
N ALA A 38 17.96 22.26 1.86
CA ALA A 38 19.33 21.76 1.70
C ALA A 38 20.41 22.82 2.01
N ASP A 39 20.08 24.10 1.83
CA ASP A 39 20.94 25.25 2.18
C ASP A 39 20.80 25.72 3.63
N GLY A 40 20.06 24.99 4.48
CA GLY A 40 19.94 25.24 5.91
C GLY A 40 18.89 26.27 6.32
N ARG A 41 18.08 26.80 5.40
CA ARG A 41 17.02 27.76 5.73
C ARG A 41 15.81 27.06 6.36
N PHE A 42 15.24 27.68 7.39
CA PHE A 42 13.97 27.27 7.98
C PHE A 42 12.81 27.86 7.17
N LEU A 43 11.90 27.02 6.69
CA LEU A 43 10.82 27.36 5.77
C LEU A 43 9.46 26.97 6.36
N THR A 44 8.48 27.86 6.22
CA THR A 44 7.07 27.51 6.35
C THR A 44 6.49 27.22 4.97
N ALA A 45 5.87 26.06 4.80
CA ALA A 45 5.18 25.68 3.56
C ALA A 45 3.68 25.52 3.83
N SER A 46 2.87 26.25 3.08
CA SER A 46 1.40 26.33 3.18
C SER A 46 0.80 26.60 1.79
N PRO A 47 -0.53 26.64 1.61
CA PRO A 47 -1.12 27.04 0.33
C PRO A 47 -0.72 28.42 -0.19
N THR A 48 -0.20 29.30 0.68
CA THR A 48 0.10 30.71 0.35
C THR A 48 1.57 31.09 0.53
N GLU A 49 2.40 30.17 1.04
CA GLU A 49 3.84 30.39 1.27
C GLU A 49 4.59 29.11 0.92
N ASN A 50 5.62 29.19 0.07
CA ASN A 50 6.34 28.01 -0.46
C ASN A 50 5.38 26.91 -0.95
N ALA A 51 4.32 27.30 -1.67
CA ALA A 51 3.19 26.44 -2.02
C ALA A 51 3.58 25.25 -2.90
N ASP A 52 4.64 25.39 -3.70
CA ASP A 52 5.23 24.30 -4.48
C ASP A 52 5.90 23.25 -3.58
N LEU A 53 6.65 23.66 -2.56
CA LEU A 53 7.20 22.75 -1.55
C LEU A 53 6.08 22.08 -0.73
N PHE A 54 5.05 22.86 -0.37
CA PHE A 54 3.89 22.34 0.33
C PHE A 54 3.17 21.24 -0.47
N TRP A 55 2.97 21.46 -1.77
CA TRP A 55 2.41 20.47 -2.69
C TRP A 55 3.30 19.22 -2.77
N ALA A 56 4.62 19.40 -2.96
CA ALA A 56 5.57 18.30 -3.17
C ALA A 56 5.72 17.40 -1.94
N ILE A 57 5.83 17.96 -0.74
CA ILE A 57 5.98 17.17 0.49
C ILE A 57 4.73 16.32 0.77
N ARG A 58 3.54 16.72 0.29
CA ARG A 58 2.28 16.01 0.52
C ARG A 58 2.03 14.93 -0.55
N GLY A 59 2.83 13.87 -0.53
CA GLY A 59 2.67 12.70 -1.42
C GLY A 59 3.79 12.50 -2.44
N GLY A 60 4.75 13.43 -2.54
CA GLY A 60 5.91 13.33 -3.42
C GLY A 60 7.08 12.51 -2.86
N GLY A 61 6.91 11.89 -1.69
CA GLY A 61 7.92 11.08 -1.01
C GLY A 61 8.77 11.88 -0.03
N GLY A 62 9.18 11.20 1.05
CA GLY A 62 10.09 11.78 2.04
C GLY A 62 11.54 11.82 1.57
N SER A 63 12.40 12.43 2.38
CA SER A 63 13.87 12.38 2.22
C SER A 63 14.41 12.97 0.91
N THR A 64 13.66 13.85 0.23
CA THR A 64 14.12 14.42 -1.04
C THR A 64 13.99 15.94 -1.15
N PHE A 65 12.97 16.58 -0.58
CA PHE A 65 12.77 18.03 -0.78
C PHE A 65 13.42 18.89 0.31
N ALA A 66 13.23 18.49 1.57
CA ALA A 66 13.66 19.21 2.77
C ALA A 66 13.56 18.29 3.99
N VAL A 67 14.19 18.67 5.10
CA VAL A 67 14.00 18.01 6.40
C VAL A 67 12.74 18.57 7.06
N VAL A 68 11.65 17.81 7.06
CA VAL A 68 10.42 18.20 7.76
C VAL A 68 10.64 18.14 9.28
N THR A 69 10.33 19.23 9.98
CA THR A 69 10.47 19.33 11.44
C THR A 69 9.12 19.30 12.16
N SER A 70 8.05 19.79 11.53
CA SER A 70 6.68 19.66 12.06
C SER A 70 5.62 19.78 10.98
N MET A 71 4.42 19.24 11.24
CA MET A 71 3.23 19.42 10.41
C MET A 71 2.04 19.83 11.29
N VAL A 72 1.17 20.69 10.75
CA VAL A 72 -0.17 20.92 11.30
C VAL A 72 -1.14 20.11 10.46
N ILE A 73 -1.99 19.32 11.09
CA ILE A 73 -2.93 18.42 10.40
C ILE A 73 -4.37 18.65 10.86
N LYS A 74 -5.33 18.34 9.98
CA LYS A 74 -6.75 18.29 10.32
C LYS A 74 -6.98 17.26 11.43
N ALA A 75 -7.93 17.55 12.30
CA ALA A 75 -8.49 16.62 13.28
C ALA A 75 -10.00 16.54 13.06
N PHE A 76 -10.58 15.37 13.34
CA PHE A 76 -11.99 15.09 13.12
C PHE A 76 -12.66 14.74 14.46
N PRO A 77 -13.97 15.03 14.61
CA PRO A 77 -14.72 14.54 15.76
C PRO A 77 -14.61 13.02 15.86
N ASP A 78 -14.49 12.52 17.09
CA ASP A 78 -14.47 11.09 17.35
C ASP A 78 -15.86 10.49 17.17
N VAL A 79 -15.92 9.23 16.73
CA VAL A 79 -17.16 8.56 16.32
C VAL A 79 -17.18 7.12 16.82
N THR A 80 -18.38 6.59 17.03
CA THR A 80 -18.56 5.15 17.27
C THR A 80 -17.94 4.36 16.13
N THR A 81 -17.32 3.22 16.45
CA THR A 81 -16.70 2.38 15.43
C THR A 81 -17.05 0.92 15.70
N SER A 82 -17.54 0.24 14.68
CA SER A 82 -17.78 -1.20 14.71
C SER A 82 -16.72 -1.92 13.88
N VAL A 83 -16.31 -3.09 14.34
CA VAL A 83 -15.28 -3.93 13.70
C VAL A 83 -15.84 -5.32 13.52
N ALA A 84 -15.54 -5.92 12.37
CA ALA A 84 -15.80 -7.32 12.10
C ALA A 84 -14.53 -8.03 11.62
N THR A 85 -14.55 -9.36 11.73
CA THR A 85 -13.58 -10.21 11.05
C THR A 85 -14.31 -11.23 10.20
N PHE A 86 -13.74 -11.58 9.05
CA PHE A 86 -14.27 -12.62 8.16
C PHE A 86 -13.15 -13.57 7.74
N GLU A 87 -13.36 -14.86 7.88
CA GLU A 87 -12.35 -15.87 7.57
C GLU A 87 -12.99 -17.08 6.88
N TRP A 88 -12.37 -17.55 5.80
CA TRP A 88 -12.74 -18.82 5.18
C TRP A 88 -11.52 -19.47 4.50
N GLY A 89 -11.51 -20.80 4.52
CA GLY A 89 -10.46 -21.62 3.93
C GLY A 89 -11.04 -22.92 3.38
N VAL A 90 -10.24 -23.62 2.57
CA VAL A 90 -10.63 -24.86 1.87
C VAL A 90 -11.00 -25.96 2.87
N THR A 91 -10.13 -26.22 3.85
CA THR A 91 -10.28 -27.34 4.80
C THR A 91 -11.39 -27.09 5.81
N GLU A 92 -11.47 -25.88 6.36
CA GLU A 92 -12.42 -25.49 7.40
C GLU A 92 -13.86 -25.53 6.88
N ASN A 93 -14.04 -25.31 5.58
CA ASN A 93 -15.35 -25.35 4.91
C ASN A 93 -15.63 -26.67 4.18
N ASN A 94 -14.63 -27.55 4.02
CA ASN A 94 -14.74 -28.76 3.20
C ASN A 94 -15.22 -28.46 1.77
N ILE A 95 -14.60 -27.45 1.13
CA ILE A 95 -14.93 -26.97 -0.23
C ILE A 95 -13.80 -27.26 -1.22
N SER A 96 -14.04 -27.12 -2.53
CA SER A 96 -12.98 -27.18 -3.53
C SER A 96 -12.16 -25.89 -3.57
N THR A 97 -10.96 -25.95 -4.15
CA THR A 97 -10.13 -24.76 -4.43
C THR A 97 -10.86 -23.76 -5.33
N ASP A 98 -11.69 -24.22 -6.28
CA ASP A 98 -12.47 -23.34 -7.15
C ASP A 98 -13.59 -22.60 -6.38
N THR A 99 -14.25 -23.29 -5.45
CA THR A 99 -15.23 -22.64 -4.55
C THR A 99 -14.53 -21.63 -3.63
N TYR A 100 -13.36 -21.95 -3.10
CA TYR A 100 -12.55 -21.01 -2.32
C TYR A 100 -12.24 -19.71 -3.09
N TRP A 101 -11.78 -19.82 -4.34
CA TRP A 101 -11.53 -18.68 -5.22
C TRP A 101 -12.80 -17.96 -5.65
N SER A 102 -13.93 -18.67 -5.77
CA SER A 102 -15.24 -18.04 -6.00
C SER A 102 -15.63 -17.12 -4.84
N GLY A 103 -15.34 -17.53 -3.59
CA GLY A 103 -15.53 -16.67 -2.42
C GLY A 103 -14.65 -15.41 -2.43
N ILE A 104 -13.37 -15.55 -2.78
CA ILE A 104 -12.45 -14.40 -2.94
C ILE A 104 -12.95 -13.46 -4.04
N THR A 105 -13.36 -14.02 -5.18
CA THR A 105 -13.92 -13.26 -6.30
C THR A 105 -15.18 -12.48 -5.88
N SER A 106 -16.08 -13.13 -5.14
CA SER A 106 -17.29 -12.49 -4.59
C SER A 106 -16.97 -11.32 -3.66
N TYR A 107 -16.00 -11.50 -2.74
CA TYR A 107 -15.54 -10.44 -1.85
C TYR A 107 -14.93 -9.26 -2.61
N PHE A 108 -13.97 -9.50 -3.51
CA PHE A 108 -13.33 -8.45 -4.31
C PHE A 108 -14.32 -7.72 -5.23
N GLY A 109 -15.32 -8.43 -5.75
CA GLY A 109 -16.41 -7.86 -6.54
C GLY A 109 -17.32 -6.89 -5.75
N ARG A 110 -17.16 -6.77 -4.43
CA ARG A 110 -17.90 -5.83 -3.58
C ARG A 110 -17.07 -4.67 -3.05
N PHE A 111 -15.79 -4.56 -3.41
CA PHE A 111 -14.93 -3.47 -2.88
C PHE A 111 -15.48 -2.08 -3.18
N ALA A 112 -16.02 -1.85 -4.39
CA ALA A 112 -16.66 -0.58 -4.73
C ALA A 112 -17.86 -0.31 -3.80
N GLU A 113 -18.78 -1.27 -3.69
CA GLU A 113 -19.97 -1.18 -2.83
C GLU A 113 -19.59 -0.92 -1.36
N PHE A 114 -18.62 -1.65 -0.82
CA PHE A 114 -18.20 -1.48 0.56
C PHE A 114 -17.53 -0.13 0.80
N THR A 115 -16.60 0.29 -0.07
CA THR A 115 -15.90 1.57 0.10
C THR A 115 -16.79 2.80 -0.16
N ASP A 116 -17.80 2.66 -1.03
CA ASP A 116 -18.82 3.69 -1.25
C ASP A 116 -19.77 3.81 -0.04
N ASN A 117 -19.95 2.73 0.74
CA ASN A 117 -20.63 2.74 2.04
C ASN A 117 -19.73 3.18 3.22
N GLY A 118 -18.50 3.64 2.96
CA GLY A 118 -17.56 4.09 3.98
C GLY A 118 -16.87 2.95 4.75
N LEU A 119 -16.94 1.71 4.25
CA LEU A 119 -16.31 0.55 4.87
C LEU A 119 -14.88 0.38 4.34
N SER A 120 -13.98 0.00 5.23
CA SER A 120 -12.59 -0.32 4.88
C SER A 120 -12.18 -1.63 5.53
N ALA A 121 -11.20 -2.31 4.95
CA ALA A 121 -10.75 -3.57 5.49
C ALA A 121 -9.29 -3.83 5.17
N GLN A 122 -8.64 -4.64 6.01
CA GLN A 122 -7.41 -5.33 5.64
C GLN A 122 -7.73 -6.78 5.32
N PHE A 123 -7.06 -7.34 4.32
CA PHE A 123 -7.16 -8.75 3.97
C PHE A 123 -5.76 -9.38 3.83
N ASN A 124 -5.67 -10.66 4.16
CA ASN A 124 -4.51 -11.48 3.90
C ASN A 124 -4.96 -12.71 3.11
N ILE A 125 -4.22 -13.08 2.07
CA ILE A 125 -4.43 -14.32 1.33
C ILE A 125 -3.14 -15.13 1.44
N TYR A 126 -3.28 -16.33 1.99
CA TYR A 126 -2.15 -17.20 2.26
C TYR A 126 -2.11 -18.38 1.29
N PRO A 127 -0.93 -18.74 0.77
CA PRO A 127 -0.76 -19.89 -0.09
C PRO A 127 -0.84 -21.20 0.69
N GLN A 128 -1.08 -22.29 -0.04
CA GLN A 128 -0.83 -23.62 0.47
C GLN A 128 0.68 -23.85 0.57
N GLY A 129 1.20 -24.32 1.70
CA GLY A 129 2.63 -24.61 1.77
C GLY A 129 3.20 -24.80 3.16
N THR A 130 4.32 -25.52 3.21
CA THR A 130 5.02 -25.96 4.43
C THR A 130 6.33 -25.23 4.65
N LEU A 131 6.54 -24.05 4.05
CA LEU A 131 7.69 -23.22 4.40
C LEU A 131 7.75 -23.13 5.93
N PRO A 132 8.88 -23.47 6.58
CA PRO A 132 8.99 -23.43 8.04
C PRO A 132 8.55 -22.07 8.61
N GLN A 133 8.76 -21.01 7.82
CA GLN A 133 8.36 -19.63 8.07
C GLN A 133 6.83 -19.41 8.10
N MET A 134 6.07 -20.24 7.39
CA MET A 134 4.59 -20.21 7.26
C MET A 134 3.90 -21.28 8.13
N ALA A 135 4.65 -22.02 8.95
CA ALA A 135 4.13 -23.04 9.84
C ALA A 135 3.08 -22.53 10.85
N LEU A 136 2.98 -21.21 11.05
CA LEU A 136 1.95 -20.56 11.88
C LEU A 136 0.51 -20.71 11.33
N LEU A 137 0.34 -21.15 10.07
CA LEU A 137 -0.96 -21.27 9.39
C LEU A 137 -1.35 -22.73 9.06
N ASP A 138 -0.62 -23.72 9.60
CA ASP A 138 -0.78 -25.14 9.26
C ASP A 138 -0.74 -25.46 7.75
N GLY A 139 -0.23 -24.52 6.93
CA GLY A 139 -0.04 -24.66 5.48
C GLY A 139 -1.30 -24.76 4.62
N LYS A 140 -2.46 -24.28 5.10
CA LYS A 140 -3.75 -24.37 4.38
C LYS A 140 -4.13 -23.05 3.69
N PRO A 141 -4.73 -23.08 2.47
CA PRO A 141 -5.29 -21.88 1.84
C PRO A 141 -6.36 -21.25 2.71
N LEU A 142 -6.09 -20.00 3.09
CA LEU A 142 -6.93 -19.22 3.97
C LEU A 142 -6.92 -17.78 3.47
N ILE A 143 -8.10 -17.16 3.49
CA ILE A 143 -8.22 -15.71 3.46
C ILE A 143 -8.77 -15.24 4.79
N SER A 144 -8.11 -14.21 5.34
CA SER A 144 -8.50 -13.53 6.55
C SER A 144 -8.73 -12.07 6.21
N VAL A 145 -9.96 -11.59 6.38
CA VAL A 145 -10.34 -10.19 6.28
C VAL A 145 -10.47 -9.67 7.70
N SER A 146 -9.40 -9.05 8.18
CA SER A 146 -9.31 -8.52 9.52
C SER A 146 -8.25 -7.41 9.57
N PRO A 147 -8.58 -6.24 10.14
CA PRO A 147 -9.94 -5.85 10.56
C PRO A 147 -10.81 -5.37 9.40
N PHE A 148 -12.13 -5.53 9.52
CA PHE A 148 -13.13 -4.90 8.65
C PHE A 148 -13.86 -3.81 9.44
N PHE A 149 -13.63 -2.55 9.09
CA PHE A 149 -14.11 -1.39 9.82
C PHE A 149 -15.42 -0.83 9.25
N GLY A 150 -16.36 -0.60 10.15
CA GLY A 150 -17.48 0.35 10.00
C GLY A 150 -17.24 1.54 10.93
N VAL A 151 -16.43 2.49 10.49
CA VAL A 151 -16.23 3.76 11.21
C VAL A 151 -17.48 4.63 11.04
N ASP A 152 -17.94 5.26 12.12
CA ASP A 152 -19.22 5.97 12.19
C ASP A 152 -20.42 5.07 11.84
N LYS A 153 -20.37 3.81 12.29
CA LYS A 153 -21.45 2.84 12.11
C LYS A 153 -21.71 2.05 13.38
N THR A 154 -23.00 1.79 13.65
CA THR A 154 -23.40 0.83 14.67
C THR A 154 -23.13 -0.60 14.20
N LEU A 155 -23.23 -1.55 15.14
CA LEU A 155 -23.05 -2.95 14.79
C LEU A 155 -24.16 -3.46 13.86
N GLU A 156 -25.38 -2.99 14.05
CA GLU A 156 -26.53 -3.32 13.19
C GLU A 156 -26.31 -2.83 11.76
N GLU A 157 -25.81 -1.60 11.58
CA GLU A 157 -25.52 -1.03 10.27
C GLU A 157 -24.40 -1.80 9.56
N LEU A 158 -23.33 -2.17 10.28
CA LEU A 158 -22.23 -2.94 9.71
C LEU A 158 -22.69 -4.35 9.28
N LYS A 159 -23.51 -5.01 10.09
CA LYS A 159 -24.10 -6.32 9.75
C LYS A 159 -25.02 -6.19 8.53
N ALA A 160 -25.89 -5.20 8.51
CA ALA A 160 -26.81 -4.97 7.39
C ALA A 160 -26.06 -4.72 6.08
N ALA A 161 -24.97 -3.94 6.12
CA ALA A 161 -24.16 -3.63 4.94
C ALA A 161 -23.37 -4.83 4.39
N THR A 162 -23.08 -5.84 5.22
CA THR A 162 -22.32 -7.03 4.83
C THR A 162 -23.20 -8.26 4.58
N GLN A 163 -24.45 -8.26 5.05
CA GLN A 163 -25.36 -9.39 4.92
C GLN A 163 -25.57 -9.88 3.48
N PRO A 164 -25.80 -9.01 2.47
CA PRO A 164 -26.01 -9.48 1.10
C PRO A 164 -24.81 -10.27 0.54
N TRP A 165 -23.60 -9.94 1.00
CA TRP A 165 -22.39 -10.69 0.64
C TRP A 165 -22.31 -12.02 1.39
N LEU A 166 -22.63 -12.04 2.69
CA LEU A 166 -22.63 -13.27 3.47
C LEU A 166 -23.66 -14.28 2.95
N ASP A 167 -24.81 -13.82 2.46
CA ASP A 167 -25.82 -14.68 1.82
C ASP A 167 -25.29 -15.27 0.50
N GLU A 168 -24.55 -14.48 -0.28
CA GLU A 168 -23.89 -14.93 -1.52
C GLU A 168 -22.82 -16.00 -1.21
N MET A 169 -22.00 -15.78 -0.17
CA MET A 169 -21.02 -16.76 0.30
C MET A 169 -21.70 -18.07 0.75
N MET A 170 -22.82 -17.97 1.47
CA MET A 170 -23.59 -19.14 1.89
C MET A 170 -24.17 -19.91 0.69
N ALA A 171 -24.65 -19.21 -0.35
CA ALA A 171 -25.14 -19.82 -1.58
C ALA A 171 -24.03 -20.55 -2.36
N LEU A 172 -22.77 -20.11 -2.25
CA LEU A 172 -21.59 -20.82 -2.77
C LEU A 172 -21.20 -22.04 -1.91
N GLY A 173 -21.89 -22.29 -0.80
CA GLY A 173 -21.56 -23.34 0.17
C GLY A 173 -20.42 -22.97 1.13
N ILE A 174 -20.06 -21.68 1.22
CA ILE A 174 -18.98 -21.18 2.07
C ILE A 174 -19.56 -20.65 3.38
N LYS A 175 -19.14 -21.23 4.50
CA LYS A 175 -19.47 -20.78 5.85
C LYS A 175 -18.36 -19.86 6.35
N VAL A 176 -18.55 -18.56 6.14
CA VAL A 176 -17.60 -17.55 6.62
C VAL A 176 -17.64 -17.51 8.16
N LYS A 177 -16.48 -17.71 8.79
CA LYS A 177 -16.31 -17.50 10.23
C LYS A 177 -16.27 -16.00 10.49
N THR A 178 -17.08 -15.54 11.45
CA THR A 178 -17.22 -14.11 11.74
C THR A 178 -17.02 -13.78 13.21
N SER A 179 -16.52 -12.58 13.49
CA SER A 179 -16.59 -11.94 14.81
C SER A 179 -17.01 -10.49 14.64
N TRP A 180 -17.58 -9.91 15.70
CA TRP A 180 -18.24 -8.61 15.67
C TRP A 180 -18.05 -7.88 16.99
N GLN A 181 -17.63 -6.63 16.93
CA GLN A 181 -17.46 -5.79 18.11
C GLN A 181 -17.82 -4.35 17.80
N GLN A 182 -18.36 -3.63 18.79
CA GLN A 182 -18.59 -2.18 18.72
C GLN A 182 -17.83 -1.48 19.83
N PHE A 183 -17.32 -0.31 19.49
CA PHE A 183 -16.55 0.54 20.39
C PHE A 183 -17.15 1.96 20.40
N PRO A 184 -17.07 2.65 21.55
CA PRO A 184 -17.60 4.01 21.67
C PRO A 184 -16.79 5.06 20.89
N SER A 185 -15.58 4.74 20.45
CA SER A 185 -14.67 5.64 19.73
C SER A 185 -13.76 4.89 18.75
N PHE A 186 -13.13 5.61 17.82
CA PHE A 186 -12.23 5.03 16.82
C PHE A 186 -10.96 4.45 17.42
N TYR A 187 -10.33 5.15 18.37
CA TYR A 187 -9.05 4.71 18.96
C TYR A 187 -9.10 3.30 19.57
N PRO A 188 -10.03 2.94 20.48
CA PRO A 188 -10.09 1.58 21.01
C PRO A 188 -10.41 0.52 19.95
N ALA A 189 -11.21 0.85 18.93
CA ALA A 189 -11.46 -0.04 17.80
C ALA A 189 -10.19 -0.28 16.97
N PHE A 190 -9.41 0.77 16.70
CA PHE A 190 -8.14 0.63 15.99
C PHE A 190 -7.11 -0.16 16.81
N TYR A 191 -7.10 0.01 18.13
CA TYR A 191 -6.16 -0.66 19.03
C TYR A 191 -6.50 -2.10 19.35
N SER A 192 -7.78 -2.51 19.34
CA SER A 192 -8.16 -3.92 19.58
C SER A 192 -7.52 -4.85 18.56
N GLU A 193 -7.46 -4.39 17.31
CA GLU A 193 -6.96 -5.15 16.16
C GLU A 193 -5.42 -5.09 16.05
N LEU A 194 -4.79 -4.09 16.69
CA LEU A 194 -3.34 -3.93 16.75
C LEU A 194 -2.70 -4.56 17.98
N ALA A 195 -3.47 -5.18 18.88
CA ALA A 195 -2.94 -5.83 20.09
C ALA A 195 -1.91 -6.94 19.77
N HIS A 196 -1.93 -7.48 18.55
CA HIS A 196 -1.06 -8.56 18.10
C HIS A 196 0.07 -8.14 17.15
N THR A 197 0.23 -6.85 16.81
CA THR A 197 1.38 -6.44 15.98
C THR A 197 2.64 -6.39 16.84
N SER A 198 3.34 -7.52 16.91
CA SER A 198 4.71 -7.63 17.39
C SER A 198 5.58 -6.55 16.73
N THR A 199 6.36 -5.82 17.52
CA THR A 199 7.45 -4.95 17.03
C THR A 199 8.73 -5.74 16.76
N GLY A 200 8.65 -7.08 16.76
CA GLY A 200 9.78 -7.95 16.46
C GLY A 200 10.17 -7.86 14.99
N VAL A 201 11.47 -8.07 14.75
CA VAL A 201 12.00 -8.27 13.39
C VAL A 201 11.29 -9.49 12.80
N MET A 202 10.68 -9.34 11.63
CA MET A 202 10.12 -10.48 10.90
C MET A 202 11.27 -11.46 10.62
N PRO A 203 11.24 -12.70 11.13
CA PRO A 203 12.37 -13.62 11.07
C PRO A 203 12.49 -14.28 9.69
N TYR A 204 12.12 -13.58 8.61
CA TYR A 204 11.96 -14.17 7.29
C TYR A 204 12.79 -13.42 6.26
N ASN A 205 13.48 -14.20 5.43
CA ASN A 205 14.10 -13.74 4.21
C ASN A 205 13.01 -13.48 3.17
N MET A 206 12.74 -12.20 2.90
CA MET A 206 11.67 -11.80 1.99
C MET A 206 11.99 -10.55 1.18
N THR A 207 11.27 -10.40 0.08
CA THR A 207 11.02 -9.13 -0.59
C THR A 207 9.52 -8.93 -0.70
N TYR A 208 9.12 -7.69 -0.89
CA TYR A 208 7.73 -7.36 -1.15
C TYR A 208 7.65 -6.22 -2.14
N GLY A 209 6.53 -6.15 -2.83
CA GLY A 209 6.15 -5.01 -3.63
C GLY A 209 4.64 -4.85 -3.59
N SER A 210 4.13 -3.82 -4.26
CA SER A 210 2.69 -3.57 -4.24
C SER A 210 2.16 -3.01 -5.54
N ARG A 211 0.85 -3.10 -5.68
CA ARG A 211 0.09 -2.42 -6.73
C ARG A 211 -1.22 -1.88 -6.17
N LEU A 212 -1.62 -0.73 -6.67
CA LEU A 212 -2.96 -0.19 -6.43
C LEU A 212 -3.91 -0.81 -7.45
N LEU A 213 -4.95 -1.52 -7.01
CA LEU A 213 -5.97 -2.06 -7.90
C LEU A 213 -7.06 -1.00 -8.11
N SER A 214 -7.23 -0.58 -9.36
CA SER A 214 -8.21 0.43 -9.76
C SER A 214 -9.66 -0.07 -9.70
N ARG A 215 -10.63 0.86 -9.75
CA ARG A 215 -12.04 0.51 -9.96
C ARG A 215 -12.24 -0.33 -11.23
N ARG A 216 -11.47 -0.03 -12.29
CA ARG A 216 -11.50 -0.81 -13.54
C ARG A 216 -11.02 -2.24 -13.33
N ALA A 217 -9.94 -2.44 -12.58
CA ALA A 217 -9.39 -3.77 -12.31
C ALA A 217 -10.32 -4.64 -11.48
N LEU A 218 -11.10 -4.06 -10.56
CA LEU A 218 -12.05 -4.80 -9.70
C LEU A 218 -13.51 -4.73 -10.17
N ASN A 219 -13.77 -4.18 -11.35
CA ASN A 219 -15.12 -4.19 -11.93
C ASN A 219 -15.53 -5.64 -12.27
N ARG A 220 -16.77 -6.04 -11.90
CA ARG A 220 -17.36 -7.39 -12.04
C ARG A 220 -17.45 -7.94 -13.48
N SER A 221 -16.90 -7.24 -14.46
CA SER A 221 -16.73 -7.70 -15.84
C SER A 221 -15.40 -8.46 -16.00
N GLN A 222 -14.67 -8.21 -17.10
CA GLN A 222 -13.42 -8.90 -17.45
C GLN A 222 -12.26 -8.58 -16.50
N GLY A 223 -12.24 -7.37 -15.92
CA GLY A 223 -11.16 -6.91 -15.04
C GLY A 223 -11.02 -7.76 -13.78
N LEU A 224 -12.13 -8.03 -13.09
CA LEU A 224 -12.13 -8.83 -11.86
C LEU A 224 -11.62 -10.26 -12.13
N ASN A 225 -12.08 -10.91 -13.20
CA ASN A 225 -11.65 -12.27 -13.54
C ASN A 225 -10.15 -12.33 -13.86
N ALA A 226 -9.62 -11.37 -14.61
CA ALA A 226 -8.18 -11.29 -14.89
C ALA A 226 -7.36 -11.05 -13.61
N THR A 227 -7.84 -10.18 -12.72
CA THR A 227 -7.22 -9.92 -11.42
C THR A 227 -7.21 -11.16 -10.53
N MET A 228 -8.33 -11.88 -10.45
CA MET A 228 -8.42 -13.11 -9.66
C MET A 228 -7.56 -14.24 -10.25
N ALA A 229 -7.46 -14.35 -11.58
CA ALA A 229 -6.55 -15.28 -12.23
C ALA A 229 -5.09 -14.97 -11.86
N ALA A 230 -4.67 -13.70 -11.92
CA ALA A 230 -3.33 -13.29 -11.50
C ALA A 230 -3.05 -13.62 -10.03
N PHE A 231 -4.00 -13.30 -9.13
CA PHE A 231 -3.88 -13.65 -7.71
C PHE A 231 -3.75 -15.16 -7.51
N ARG A 232 -4.57 -15.95 -8.18
CA ARG A 232 -4.52 -17.42 -8.10
C ARG A 232 -3.17 -17.97 -8.54
N THR A 233 -2.68 -17.55 -9.70
CA THR A 233 -1.34 -17.94 -10.18
C THR A 233 -0.26 -17.61 -9.15
N LEU A 234 -0.27 -16.39 -8.59
CA LEU A 234 0.74 -15.95 -7.63
C LEU A 234 0.65 -16.73 -6.31
N VAL A 235 -0.55 -17.02 -5.82
CA VAL A 235 -0.76 -17.87 -4.64
C VAL A 235 -0.28 -19.31 -4.89
N ASP A 236 -0.57 -19.87 -6.06
CA ASP A 236 -0.13 -21.22 -6.46
C ASP A 236 1.41 -21.29 -6.60
N GLU A 237 2.07 -20.17 -6.95
CA GLU A 237 3.53 -20.00 -6.95
C GLU A 237 4.12 -19.82 -5.54
N GLY A 238 3.28 -19.76 -4.50
CA GLY A 238 3.71 -19.64 -3.10
C GLY A 238 3.83 -18.21 -2.58
N HIS A 239 3.34 -17.22 -3.32
CA HIS A 239 3.26 -15.84 -2.83
C HIS A 239 2.09 -15.64 -1.87
N MET A 240 2.25 -14.70 -0.95
CA MET A 240 1.19 -14.27 -0.05
C MET A 240 0.84 -12.80 -0.29
N PHE A 241 -0.42 -12.45 -0.01
CA PHE A 241 -0.91 -11.09 -0.13
C PHE A 241 -1.26 -10.50 1.23
N ASN A 242 -0.92 -9.24 1.42
CA ASN A 242 -1.57 -8.35 2.37
C ASN A 242 -2.19 -7.20 1.57
N GLY A 243 -3.44 -6.86 1.80
CA GLY A 243 -4.04 -5.74 1.10
C GLY A 243 -5.05 -4.99 1.92
N PHE A 244 -5.38 -3.81 1.45
CA PHE A 244 -6.28 -2.88 2.10
C PHE A 244 -7.38 -2.49 1.13
N GLN A 245 -8.62 -2.83 1.46
CA GLN A 245 -9.82 -2.31 0.81
C GLN A 245 -10.05 -0.87 1.28
N LEU A 246 -9.93 0.09 0.36
CA LEU A 246 -10.04 1.52 0.63
C LEU A 246 -10.40 2.28 -0.64
N SER A 247 -10.94 3.50 -0.50
CA SER A 247 -11.12 4.40 -1.64
C SER A 247 -10.92 5.87 -1.23
N PRO A 248 -9.66 6.35 -1.20
CA PRO A 248 -9.29 7.69 -0.76
C PRO A 248 -9.41 8.70 -1.91
N THR A 249 -10.65 8.95 -2.32
CA THR A 249 -10.96 9.89 -3.41
C THR A 249 -10.55 11.32 -3.04
N LEU A 250 -10.34 12.15 -4.06
CA LEU A 250 -9.97 13.56 -3.85
C LEU A 250 -11.07 14.33 -3.11
N GLU A 251 -12.35 14.02 -3.38
CA GLU A 251 -13.50 14.61 -2.70
C GLU A 251 -13.48 14.32 -1.20
N LYS A 252 -13.29 13.05 -0.82
CA LYS A 252 -13.17 12.62 0.59
C LYS A 252 -11.98 13.27 1.29
N GLY A 253 -10.85 13.40 0.58
CA GLY A 253 -9.64 14.07 1.06
C GLY A 253 -9.80 15.57 1.30
N SER A 254 -10.49 16.24 0.36
CA SER A 254 -10.62 17.69 0.30
C SER A 254 -9.29 18.40 0.66
N PRO A 255 -8.17 18.08 -0.02
CA PRO A 255 -6.87 18.68 0.27
C PRO A 255 -6.94 20.20 0.09
N ILE A 256 -6.32 20.94 1.02
CA ILE A 256 -6.25 22.40 0.89
C ILE A 256 -5.24 22.81 -0.20
N GLY A 257 -5.47 23.99 -0.79
CA GLY A 257 -4.68 24.53 -1.89
C GLY A 257 -5.31 24.24 -3.26
N SER A 258 -5.23 25.20 -4.19
CA SER A 258 -5.83 25.10 -5.53
C SER A 258 -5.33 23.90 -6.34
N ASP A 259 -4.08 23.52 -6.10
CA ASP A 259 -3.37 22.48 -6.85
C ASP A 259 -3.47 21.09 -6.17
N GLY A 260 -4.23 20.98 -5.07
CA GLY A 260 -4.31 19.76 -4.28
C GLY A 260 -2.96 19.39 -3.64
N ASN A 261 -2.45 18.20 -3.94
CA ASN A 261 -1.18 17.69 -3.45
C ASN A 261 -0.53 16.69 -4.42
N ALA A 262 0.68 16.22 -4.08
CA ALA A 262 1.49 15.36 -4.93
C ALA A 262 1.21 13.86 -4.81
N VAL A 263 0.18 13.44 -4.06
CA VAL A 263 -0.22 12.03 -3.97
C VAL A 263 -0.36 11.44 -5.37
N LEU A 264 0.25 10.26 -5.58
CA LEU A 264 0.15 9.51 -6.83
C LEU A 264 -1.33 9.47 -7.32
N PRO A 265 -1.64 9.99 -8.52
CA PRO A 265 -3.03 10.12 -8.96
C PRO A 265 -3.83 8.81 -8.97
N ALA A 266 -3.18 7.67 -9.16
CA ALA A 266 -3.81 6.34 -9.13
C ALA A 266 -4.52 6.03 -7.81
N TRP A 267 -4.12 6.63 -6.68
CA TRP A 267 -4.83 6.49 -5.41
C TRP A 267 -6.28 6.95 -5.48
N ARG A 268 -6.58 7.94 -6.34
CA ARG A 268 -7.91 8.55 -6.42
C ARG A 268 -8.95 7.63 -7.07
N ASP A 269 -8.49 6.63 -7.83
CA ASP A 269 -9.32 5.59 -8.45
C ASP A 269 -9.10 4.19 -7.82
N ALA A 270 -8.22 4.08 -6.83
CA ALA A 270 -7.92 2.81 -6.19
C ALA A 270 -9.10 2.32 -5.33
N LEU A 271 -9.34 1.01 -5.39
CA LEU A 271 -10.19 0.25 -4.47
C LEU A 271 -9.39 -0.66 -3.54
N SER A 272 -8.14 -0.96 -3.92
CA SER A 272 -7.22 -1.74 -3.10
C SER A 272 -5.82 -1.17 -3.16
N HIS A 273 -5.14 -1.15 -2.02
CA HIS A 273 -3.69 -1.22 -1.99
C HIS A 273 -3.27 -2.65 -1.69
N THR A 274 -2.62 -3.33 -2.63
CA THR A 274 -2.29 -4.75 -2.51
C THR A 274 -0.78 -4.93 -2.48
N ILE A 275 -0.26 -5.48 -1.39
CA ILE A 275 1.12 -5.89 -1.18
C ILE A 275 1.23 -7.39 -1.43
N ILE A 276 2.24 -7.78 -2.18
CA ILE A 276 2.63 -9.17 -2.42
C ILE A 276 4.00 -9.42 -1.80
N PHE A 277 4.13 -10.53 -1.08
CA PHE A 277 5.39 -10.96 -0.48
C PHE A 277 5.92 -12.20 -1.19
N ALA A 278 7.24 -12.20 -1.40
CA ALA A 278 7.98 -13.33 -1.92
C ALA A 278 9.06 -13.72 -0.91
N LEU A 279 8.95 -14.94 -0.40
CA LEU A 279 9.82 -15.49 0.64
C LEU A 279 10.81 -16.48 0.01
N TRP A 280 12.00 -16.57 0.57
CA TRP A 280 12.99 -17.59 0.19
C TRP A 280 13.70 -18.20 1.41
N PRO A 281 14.31 -19.39 1.27
CA PRO A 281 15.08 -20.04 2.32
C PRO A 281 16.25 -19.21 2.88
N GLU A 282 16.65 -19.49 4.13
CA GLU A 282 17.77 -18.80 4.80
C GLU A 282 19.12 -19.01 4.11
N ASN A 283 19.30 -20.13 3.41
CA ASN A 283 20.57 -20.53 2.82
C ASN A 283 20.81 -20.01 1.40
N PHE A 284 19.94 -19.17 0.84
CA PHE A 284 20.19 -18.54 -0.46
C PHE A 284 21.46 -17.69 -0.44
N THR A 285 22.37 -17.94 -1.38
CA THR A 285 23.51 -17.07 -1.68
C THR A 285 23.06 -15.70 -2.19
N ALA A 286 23.93 -14.69 -2.14
CA ALA A 286 23.61 -13.35 -2.64
C ALA A 286 23.15 -13.36 -4.13
N GLU A 287 23.76 -14.19 -4.96
CA GLU A 287 23.40 -14.36 -6.36
C GLU A 287 21.98 -14.94 -6.51
N GLU A 288 21.64 -16.00 -5.78
CA GLU A 288 20.30 -16.60 -5.79
C GLU A 288 19.24 -15.62 -5.29
N GLN A 289 19.54 -14.85 -4.23
CA GLN A 289 18.64 -13.81 -3.74
C GLN A 289 18.39 -12.74 -4.81
N MET A 290 19.43 -12.30 -5.51
CA MET A 290 19.29 -11.31 -6.58
C MET A 290 18.52 -11.86 -7.78
N ALA A 291 18.82 -13.08 -8.22
CA ALA A 291 18.09 -13.73 -9.31
C ALA A 291 16.59 -13.86 -8.96
N PHE A 292 16.27 -14.29 -7.74
CA PHE A 292 14.90 -14.39 -7.26
C PHE A 292 14.19 -13.03 -7.19
N ARG A 293 14.86 -12.00 -6.65
CA ARG A 293 14.33 -10.63 -6.61
C ARG A 293 14.08 -10.07 -8.01
N HIS A 294 14.98 -10.30 -8.97
CA HIS A 294 14.79 -9.86 -10.36
C HIS A 294 13.63 -10.60 -11.05
N ALA A 295 13.49 -11.91 -10.83
CA ALA A 295 12.36 -12.67 -11.33
C ALA A 295 11.03 -12.15 -10.76
N PHE A 296 10.98 -11.88 -9.45
CA PHE A 296 9.81 -11.31 -8.78
C PHE A 296 9.47 -9.90 -9.26
N ALA A 297 10.48 -9.03 -9.41
CA ALA A 297 10.25 -7.62 -9.74
C ALA A 297 9.95 -7.40 -11.23
N THR A 298 10.68 -8.08 -12.13
CA THR A 298 10.72 -7.79 -13.57
C THR A 298 10.55 -9.00 -14.49
N GLY A 299 10.37 -10.20 -13.93
CA GLY A 299 10.19 -11.43 -14.71
C GLY A 299 8.82 -11.54 -15.40
N GLU A 300 8.48 -12.75 -15.84
CA GLU A 300 7.19 -13.03 -16.48
C GLU A 300 6.03 -13.23 -15.48
N SER A 301 6.35 -13.41 -14.19
CA SER A 301 5.37 -13.50 -13.09
C SER A 301 5.59 -12.40 -12.03
N GLY A 302 5.23 -12.66 -10.76
CA GLY A 302 5.43 -11.76 -9.63
C GLY A 302 4.68 -10.44 -9.81
N LEU A 303 5.39 -9.32 -9.63
CA LEU A 303 4.80 -7.99 -9.77
C LEU A 303 4.28 -7.70 -11.18
N ARG A 304 4.77 -8.39 -12.23
CA ARG A 304 4.29 -8.17 -13.60
C ARG A 304 2.81 -8.51 -13.75
N LEU A 305 2.35 -9.65 -13.20
CA LEU A 305 0.94 -10.04 -13.29
C LEU A 305 0.02 -9.01 -12.64
N LEU A 306 0.48 -8.36 -11.56
CA LEU A 306 -0.26 -7.26 -10.95
C LEU A 306 -0.20 -5.97 -11.79
N ARG A 307 0.91 -5.68 -12.47
CA ARG A 307 0.98 -4.54 -13.40
C ARG A 307 0.04 -4.72 -14.59
N ASP A 308 -0.06 -5.93 -15.13
CA ASP A 308 -0.83 -6.23 -16.34
C ASP A 308 -2.36 -6.09 -16.13
N VAL A 309 -2.86 -6.35 -14.92
CA VAL A 309 -4.30 -6.20 -14.61
C VAL A 309 -4.71 -4.77 -14.25
N THR A 310 -3.75 -3.89 -13.97
CA THR A 310 -3.99 -2.47 -13.68
C THR A 310 -2.85 -1.57 -14.21
N PRO A 311 -2.62 -1.56 -15.53
CA PRO A 311 -1.48 -0.87 -16.15
C PRO A 311 -1.54 0.64 -15.99
N GLU A 312 -2.74 1.22 -15.87
CA GLU A 312 -2.98 2.65 -15.65
C GLU A 312 -2.59 3.14 -14.26
N SER A 313 -2.37 2.21 -13.33
CA SER A 313 -2.20 2.49 -11.92
C SER A 313 -0.72 2.65 -11.54
N GLY A 314 -0.42 2.47 -10.26
CA GLY A 314 0.93 2.52 -9.73
C GLY A 314 1.10 1.68 -8.48
N SER A 315 2.11 2.02 -7.71
CA SER A 315 2.52 1.33 -6.49
C SER A 315 2.73 2.35 -5.39
N TYR A 316 2.49 1.94 -4.15
CA TYR A 316 2.73 2.83 -3.02
C TYR A 316 4.20 2.79 -2.64
N MET A 317 4.91 3.91 -2.84
CA MET A 317 6.36 3.99 -2.66
C MET A 317 6.87 3.54 -1.28
N SER A 318 6.05 3.65 -0.22
CA SER A 318 6.44 3.23 1.13
C SER A 318 6.33 1.72 1.35
N GLU A 319 5.61 1.01 0.47
CA GLU A 319 5.31 -0.42 0.56
C GLU A 319 5.54 -1.09 -0.81
N SER A 320 6.66 -0.76 -1.46
CA SER A 320 7.01 -1.20 -2.82
C SER A 320 8.39 -1.87 -2.90
N ASP A 321 8.64 -2.61 -3.98
CA ASP A 321 9.96 -3.20 -4.19
C ASP A 321 10.95 -2.11 -4.64
N ARG A 322 12.16 -2.13 -4.08
CA ARG A 322 13.21 -1.17 -4.45
C ARG A 322 13.72 -1.36 -5.88
N LEU A 323 13.48 -2.52 -6.49
CA LEU A 323 13.80 -2.83 -7.88
C LEU A 323 12.61 -2.54 -8.81
N GLU A 324 11.57 -1.82 -8.37
CA GLU A 324 10.44 -1.45 -9.22
C GLU A 324 10.95 -0.76 -10.51
N PRO A 325 10.71 -1.36 -11.69
CA PRO A 325 11.08 -0.74 -12.95
C PRO A 325 10.24 0.51 -13.17
N ASN A 326 10.83 1.55 -13.76
CA ASN A 326 10.13 2.81 -14.05
C ASN A 326 9.44 3.40 -12.79
N PHE A 327 10.15 3.38 -11.66
CA PHE A 327 9.64 3.87 -10.36
C PHE A 327 9.04 5.27 -10.45
N GLN A 328 9.52 6.12 -11.38
CA GLN A 328 8.98 7.45 -11.63
C GLN A 328 7.47 7.40 -11.94
N GLN A 329 7.08 6.54 -12.87
CA GLN A 329 5.67 6.33 -13.21
C GLN A 329 4.95 5.58 -12.10
N ALA A 330 5.56 4.54 -11.53
CA ALA A 330 4.91 3.70 -10.53
C ALA A 330 4.56 4.48 -9.25
N PHE A 331 5.44 5.36 -8.78
CA PHE A 331 5.32 6.02 -7.48
C PHE A 331 4.79 7.44 -7.56
N PHE A 332 4.97 8.11 -8.70
CA PHE A 332 4.61 9.52 -8.85
C PHE A 332 3.69 9.78 -10.05
N GLY A 333 3.64 8.88 -11.03
CA GLY A 333 2.81 9.02 -12.23
C GLY A 333 3.05 10.35 -12.94
N SER A 334 1.96 11.01 -13.35
CA SER A 334 2.03 12.32 -14.02
C SER A 334 2.61 13.44 -13.16
N ASN A 335 2.78 13.26 -11.84
CA ASN A 335 3.36 14.28 -10.97
C ASN A 335 4.89 14.35 -11.07
N TYR A 336 5.55 13.32 -11.61
CA TYR A 336 7.02 13.23 -11.58
C TYR A 336 7.75 14.44 -12.18
N PRO A 337 7.38 14.97 -13.36
CA PRO A 337 8.10 16.11 -13.94
C PRO A 337 8.07 17.36 -13.05
N ARG A 338 6.91 17.68 -12.46
CA ARG A 338 6.75 18.81 -11.54
C ARG A 338 7.52 18.58 -10.23
N LEU A 339 7.47 17.36 -9.69
CA LEU A 339 8.24 17.00 -8.50
C LEU A 339 9.74 17.17 -8.73
N LEU A 340 10.25 16.74 -9.89
CA LEU A 340 11.65 16.87 -10.25
C LEU A 340 12.10 18.33 -10.38
N GLU A 341 11.25 19.20 -10.93
CA GLU A 341 11.50 20.65 -10.97
C GLU A 341 11.63 21.24 -9.56
N ILE A 342 10.70 20.88 -8.66
CA ILE A 342 10.70 21.36 -7.27
C ILE A 342 11.93 20.82 -6.51
N LYS A 343 12.29 19.55 -6.71
CA LYS A 343 13.53 18.97 -6.16
C LYS A 343 14.73 19.81 -6.55
N ARG A 344 14.89 20.16 -7.83
CA ARG A 344 16.01 20.98 -8.33
C ARG A 344 16.00 22.40 -7.75
N LYS A 345 14.82 22.95 -7.43
CA LYS A 345 14.70 24.27 -6.80
C LYS A 345 15.16 24.27 -5.34
N TYR A 346 14.76 23.28 -4.55
CA TYR A 346 15.01 23.26 -3.09
C TYR A 346 16.27 22.49 -2.68
N ASP A 347 16.74 21.59 -3.53
CA ASP A 347 17.97 20.80 -3.33
C ASP A 347 18.73 20.60 -4.66
N PRO A 348 19.34 21.66 -5.22
CA PRO A 348 20.04 21.60 -6.51
C PRO A 348 21.33 20.76 -6.49
N LEU A 349 21.86 20.44 -5.30
CA LEU A 349 23.10 19.69 -5.13
C LEU A 349 22.88 18.22 -4.79
N ASP A 350 21.62 17.79 -4.70
CA ASP A 350 21.22 16.45 -4.26
C ASP A 350 21.79 16.08 -2.88
N VAL A 351 21.71 17.00 -1.93
CA VAL A 351 22.07 16.77 -0.52
C VAL A 351 21.19 15.68 0.09
N PHE A 352 19.90 15.66 -0.26
CA PHE A 352 18.95 14.66 0.19
C PHE A 352 18.82 13.54 -0.86
N TYR A 353 19.11 12.31 -0.44
CA TYR A 353 18.99 11.11 -1.26
C TYR A 353 18.25 10.01 -0.51
N ALA A 354 17.39 9.30 -1.23
CA ALA A 354 16.86 8.01 -0.85
C ALA A 354 16.59 7.20 -2.14
N VAL A 355 16.69 5.88 -2.06
CA VAL A 355 16.42 4.99 -3.18
C VAL A 355 14.97 5.21 -3.67
N ASN A 356 14.80 5.38 -4.98
CA ASN A 356 13.54 5.64 -5.67
C ASN A 356 12.78 6.91 -5.24
N ALA A 357 13.44 7.81 -4.51
CA ALA A 357 12.92 9.14 -4.27
C ALA A 357 13.04 10.02 -5.54
N VAL A 358 12.31 11.13 -5.58
CA VAL A 358 12.35 12.05 -6.72
C VAL A 358 13.79 12.52 -7.01
N GLY A 359 14.26 12.27 -8.23
CA GLY A 359 15.60 12.63 -8.68
C GLY A 359 16.72 11.65 -8.29
N SER A 360 16.40 10.53 -7.62
CA SER A 360 17.40 9.56 -7.16
C SER A 360 18.12 8.85 -8.30
N GLU A 361 17.56 8.80 -9.51
CA GLU A 361 18.13 8.14 -10.70
C GLU A 361 19.48 8.71 -11.15
N ARG A 362 19.86 9.89 -10.66
CA ARG A 362 21.20 10.46 -10.87
C ARG A 362 22.28 9.82 -10.01
N TRP A 363 21.89 8.95 -9.07
CA TRP A 363 22.78 8.37 -8.07
C TRP A 363 22.52 6.87 -7.91
N ALA A 364 23.58 6.12 -7.66
CA ALA A 364 23.53 4.70 -7.37
C ALA A 364 24.46 4.37 -6.20
N VAL A 365 23.97 3.54 -5.27
CA VAL A 365 24.81 2.95 -4.24
C VAL A 365 25.61 1.81 -4.87
N LYS A 366 26.93 1.84 -4.75
CA LYS A 366 27.79 0.73 -5.17
C LYS A 366 27.83 -0.31 -4.06
N SER A 367 26.93 -1.29 -4.13
CA SER A 367 26.85 -2.39 -3.17
C SER A 367 28.19 -3.12 -3.03
N LEU A 368 28.56 -3.46 -1.79
CA LEU A 368 29.79 -4.20 -1.49
C LEU A 368 29.63 -5.73 -1.67
N ASP A 369 28.40 -6.23 -1.63
CA ASP A 369 28.06 -7.65 -1.63
C ASP A 369 27.13 -8.06 -2.79
N GLY A 370 26.86 -7.13 -3.71
CA GLY A 370 25.94 -7.34 -4.83
C GLY A 370 24.46 -7.36 -4.45
N LEU A 371 24.16 -7.35 -3.14
CA LEU A 371 22.80 -7.23 -2.65
C LEU A 371 22.33 -5.79 -2.74
N PRO A 372 21.01 -5.54 -2.81
CA PRO A 372 20.48 -4.23 -3.05
C PRO A 372 20.33 -3.53 -1.69
N THR A 373 21.46 -3.40 -0.99
CA THR A 373 21.65 -2.82 0.34
C THR A 373 22.27 -1.43 0.23
N GLU A 374 22.29 -0.68 1.33
CA GLU A 374 22.90 0.66 1.42
C GLU A 374 24.30 0.61 2.07
N ASN A 375 25.03 -0.48 1.86
CA ASN A 375 26.30 -0.77 2.54
C ASN A 375 27.54 -0.14 1.88
N GLY A 376 27.38 0.58 0.77
CA GLY A 376 28.49 1.09 -0.04
C GLY A 376 28.39 2.57 -0.37
N PRO A 377 29.37 3.12 -1.13
CA PRO A 377 29.40 4.55 -1.44
C PRO A 377 28.29 4.93 -2.43
N LEU A 378 27.65 6.07 -2.16
CA LEU A 378 26.72 6.72 -3.08
C LEU A 378 27.51 7.44 -4.19
N CYS A 379 27.29 7.05 -5.44
CA CYS A 379 28.02 7.56 -6.60
C CYS A 379 27.06 8.18 -7.62
N ARG A 380 27.48 9.25 -8.30
CA ARG A 380 26.72 9.75 -9.46
C ARG A 380 26.75 8.72 -10.58
N VAL A 381 25.59 8.48 -11.18
CA VAL A 381 25.47 7.70 -12.41
C VAL A 381 26.08 8.54 -13.53
N GLN A 382 27.10 8.03 -14.21
CA GLN A 382 27.65 8.72 -15.38
C GLN A 382 26.57 8.74 -16.46
N ALA A 383 26.32 9.91 -17.05
CA ALA A 383 25.48 9.97 -18.24
C ALA A 383 26.18 9.11 -19.31
N ASP A 384 25.47 8.15 -19.90
CA ASP A 384 25.97 7.43 -21.06
C ASP A 384 26.33 8.46 -22.13
N SER A 385 27.63 8.68 -22.31
CA SER A 385 28.17 9.45 -23.41
C SER A 385 28.08 8.59 -24.68
N GLY A 386 26.88 8.47 -25.24
CA GLY A 386 26.59 7.81 -26.51
C GLY A 386 25.09 7.49 -26.61
N LYS A 387 24.30 8.10 -27.49
CA LYS A 387 24.52 8.28 -28.93
C LYS A 387 23.96 9.63 -29.39
N GLY A 388 24.75 10.36 -30.16
CA GLY A 388 24.28 11.44 -31.03
C GLY A 388 23.72 10.92 -32.35
#